data_AF-A0A7W1HNU9-F1
#
_entry.id   AF-A0A7W1HNU9-F1
#
_cell.length_a   1.000
_cell.length_b   1.000
_cell.length_c   1.000
_cell.angle_alpha   90.00
_cell.angle_beta   90.00
_cell.angle_gamma   90.00
#
_symmetry.space_group_name_H-M   'P 1'
#
loop_
_entity.id
_entity.type
_entity.pdbx_description
1 polymer ?
#
loop_
_entity_poly.entity_id
_entity_poly.type
_entity_poly.pdbx_seq_one_letter_code
_entity_poly.pdbx_strand_id
1 'polypeptide(L)' 'MAKTSATYRELEMVAIPEGIPELGIEAGTMGAIATVYDDGRMLDVEASREDGVTIGFVDLKVAEDGSLKLIAFTPFGSP' A
#
# COMPACT_ATOMS: atom_id res chain seq x y z
N MET A 1 -10.50 21.51 10.05
CA MET A 1 -9.72 20.86 8.98
C MET A 1 -10.52 19.66 8.51
N ALA A 2 -10.75 19.55 7.20
CA ALA A 2 -11.64 18.55 6.63
C ALA A 2 -11.05 17.15 6.81
N LYS A 3 -11.81 16.24 7.43
CA LYS A 3 -11.51 14.80 7.49
C LYS A 3 -11.92 14.25 6.13
N THR A 4 -10.98 14.21 5.18
CA THR A 4 -11.24 13.68 3.84
C THR A 4 -11.39 12.17 3.99
N SER A 5 -12.61 11.64 3.93
CA SER A 5 -12.80 10.19 3.83
C SER A 5 -12.35 9.76 2.45
N ALA A 6 -11.06 9.50 2.26
CA ALA A 6 -10.55 8.92 1.03
C ALA A 6 -11.26 7.57 0.83
N THR A 7 -11.96 7.43 -0.30
CA THR A 7 -12.63 6.18 -0.67
C THR A 7 -11.74 5.48 -1.69
N TYR A 8 -10.84 4.64 -1.18
CA TYR A 8 -9.93 3.84 -2.01
C TYR A 8 -10.67 2.79 -2.82
N ARG A 9 -10.10 2.43 -3.98
CA ARG A 9 -10.63 1.38 -4.86
C ARG A 9 -9.52 0.46 -5.35
N GLU A 10 -9.87 -0.76 -5.71
CA GLU A 10 -8.95 -1.68 -6.39
C GLU A 10 -8.40 -1.04 -7.67
N LEU A 11 -7.13 -1.34 -7.97
CA LEU A 11 -6.33 -0.82 -9.07
C LEU A 11 -6.01 0.68 -9.00
N GLU A 12 -6.46 1.39 -7.96
CA GLU A 12 -6.00 2.76 -7.70
C GLU A 12 -4.53 2.73 -7.23
N MET A 13 -3.74 3.69 -7.71
CA MET A 13 -2.34 3.83 -7.34
C MET A 13 -2.22 4.66 -6.07
N VAL A 14 -1.48 4.15 -5.07
CA VAL A 14 -1.22 4.84 -3.81
C VAL A 14 0.26 4.87 -3.49
N ALA A 15 0.70 5.95 -2.84
CA ALA A 15 2.07 6.07 -2.37
C ALA A 15 2.25 5.29 -1.06
N ILE A 16 3.24 4.40 -1.01
CA ILE A 16 3.65 3.71 0.21
C ILE A 16 4.34 4.75 1.11
N PRO A 17 3.87 4.96 2.36
CA PRO A 17 4.25 6.12 3.17
C PRO A 17 5.69 6.07 3.71
N GLU A 18 6.30 4.89 3.75
CA GLU A 18 7.65 4.68 4.27
C GLU A 18 8.41 3.64 3.44
N GLY A 19 9.74 3.64 3.55
CA GLY A 19 10.59 2.69 2.84
C GLY A 19 10.54 1.30 3.47
N ILE A 20 10.66 0.27 2.63
CA ILE A 20 10.71 -1.14 3.03
C ILE A 20 12.00 -1.74 2.43
N PRO A 21 13.14 -1.67 3.15
CA PRO A 21 14.43 -2.11 2.64
C PRO A 21 14.46 -3.57 2.15
N GLU A 22 13.70 -4.44 2.81
CA GLU A 22 13.57 -5.86 2.48
C GLU A 22 12.97 -6.10 1.09
N LEU A 23 12.17 -5.14 0.60
CA LEU A 23 11.59 -5.15 -0.75
C LEU A 23 12.33 -4.22 -1.72
N GLY A 24 13.29 -3.41 -1.23
CA GLY A 24 13.93 -2.35 -2.00
C GLY A 24 13.00 -1.18 -2.33
N ILE A 25 11.99 -0.93 -1.49
CA ILE A 25 11.01 0.14 -1.67
C ILE A 25 11.47 1.40 -0.93
N GLU A 26 11.40 2.54 -1.60
CA GLU A 26 11.60 3.86 -0.98
C GLU A 26 10.25 4.49 -0.60
N ALA A 27 10.25 5.39 0.40
CA ALA A 27 9.05 6.13 0.77
C ALA A 27 8.53 6.96 -0.44
N GLY A 28 7.23 6.88 -0.70
CA GLY A 28 6.60 7.52 -1.86
C GLY A 28 6.55 6.64 -3.11
N THR A 29 7.15 5.43 -3.09
CA THR A 29 6.97 4.46 -4.18
C THR A 29 5.49 4.18 -4.39
N MET A 30 5.06 4.17 -5.65
CA MET A 30 3.67 3.91 -6.01
C MET A 30 3.42 2.41 -6.08
N GLY A 31 2.37 1.94 -5.42
CA GLY A 31 1.84 0.59 -5.55
C GLY A 31 0.37 0.62 -5.99
N ALA A 32 -0.10 -0.48 -6.56
CA ALA A 32 -1.50 -0.64 -6.96
C ALA A 32 -2.30 -1.31 -5.84
N ILE A 33 -3.47 -0.78 -5.50
CA ILE A 33 -4.34 -1.45 -4.52
C ILE A 33 -4.85 -2.75 -5.14
N ALA A 34 -4.37 -3.88 -4.62
CA ALA A 34 -4.81 -5.21 -5.01
C ALA A 34 -6.18 -5.54 -4.40
N THR A 35 -6.42 -5.12 -3.14
CA THR A 35 -7.70 -5.32 -2.48
C THR A 35 -7.94 -4.27 -1.39
N VAL A 36 -9.21 -3.91 -1.19
CA VAL A 36 -9.68 -3.03 -0.12
C VAL A 36 -10.48 -3.86 0.90
N TYR A 37 -10.09 -3.81 2.17
CA TYR A 37 -10.75 -4.54 3.27
C TYR A 37 -11.20 -3.61 4.39
N ASP A 38 -11.91 -4.18 5.38
CA ASP A 38 -12.40 -3.47 6.58
C ASP A 38 -13.14 -2.16 6.24
N ASP A 39 -14.09 -2.24 5.31
CA ASP A 39 -14.88 -1.10 4.81
C ASP A 39 -14.03 0.10 4.35
N GLY A 40 -12.87 -0.16 3.75
CA GLY A 40 -11.96 0.89 3.25
C GLY A 40 -10.90 1.36 4.25
N ARG A 41 -10.77 0.68 5.40
CA ARG A 41 -9.77 1.04 6.42
C ARG A 41 -8.44 0.29 6.27
N MET A 42 -8.41 -0.77 5.47
CA MET A 42 -7.21 -1.55 5.19
C MET A 42 -7.05 -1.73 3.67
N LEU A 43 -5.83 -1.55 3.19
CA LEU A 43 -5.46 -1.71 1.78
C LEU A 43 -4.36 -2.76 1.71
N ASP A 44 -4.52 -3.73 0.83
CA ASP A 44 -3.42 -4.56 0.38
C ASP A 44 -2.90 -4.00 -0.95
N VAL A 45 -1.64 -3.58 -0.95
CA VAL A 45 -1.02 -2.84 -2.04
C VAL A 45 0.07 -3.69 -2.67
N GLU A 46 -0.12 -4.02 -3.94
CA GLU A 46 0.89 -4.65 -4.76
C GLU A 46 2.01 -3.65 -5.08
N ALA A 47 3.22 -3.98 -4.66
CA ALA A 47 4.42 -3.26 -5.04
C ALA A 47 5.15 -4.00 -6.15
N SER A 48 5.47 -3.27 -7.23
CA SER A 48 6.15 -3.80 -8.40
C SER A 48 7.33 -2.91 -8.79
N ARG A 49 8.35 -3.52 -9.37
CA ARG A 49 9.45 -2.80 -10.02
C ARG A 49 8.96 -2.14 -11.31
N GLU A 50 9.78 -1.23 -11.85
CA GLU A 50 9.49 -0.56 -13.13
C GLU A 50 9.33 -1.52 -14.32
N ASP A 51 9.92 -2.72 -14.23
CA ASP A 51 9.79 -3.79 -15.23
C ASP A 51 8.47 -4.58 -15.11
N GLY A 52 7.60 -4.21 -14.16
CA GLY A 52 6.31 -4.85 -13.91
C GLY A 52 6.38 -6.11 -13.06
N VAL A 53 7.56 -6.49 -12.55
CA VAL A 53 7.70 -7.65 -11.66
C VAL A 53 7.23 -7.27 -10.26
N THR A 54 6.23 -8.00 -9.75
CA THR A 54 5.77 -7.90 -8.36
C THR A 54 6.89 -8.31 -7.41
N ILE A 55 7.19 -7.44 -6.45
CA ILE A 55 8.23 -7.66 -5.43
C ILE A 55 7.64 -7.96 -4.05
N GLY A 56 6.38 -7.60 -3.82
CA GLY A 56 5.69 -7.92 -2.59
C GLY A 56 4.34 -7.24 -2.47
N PHE A 57 3.68 -7.56 -1.38
CA PHE A 57 2.42 -6.97 -0.96
C PHE A 57 2.63 -6.17 0.32
N VAL A 58 1.93 -5.06 0.45
CA VAL A 58 2.10 -4.08 1.51
C VAL A 58 0.74 -3.76 2.12
N ASP A 59 0.57 -4.11 3.39
CA ASP A 59 -0.65 -3.84 4.13
C ASP A 59 -0.61 -2.42 4.71
N LEU A 60 -1.49 -1.55 4.23
CA LEU A 60 -1.64 -0.19 4.71
C LEU A 60 -2.95 -0.03 5.49
N LYS A 61 -2.87 0.66 6.63
CA LYS A 61 -4.05 1.12 7.37
C LYS A 61 -4.35 2.57 7.06
N VAL A 62 -5.62 2.86 6.80
CA VAL A 62 -6.15 4.22 6.71
C VAL A 62 -6.45 4.71 8.13
N ALA A 63 -5.69 5.70 8.59
CA ALA A 63 -5.93 6.36 9.86
C ALA A 63 -7.17 7.26 9.79
N GLU A 64 -7.66 7.69 10.95
CA GLU A 64 -8.85 8.54 11.01
C GLU A 64 -8.71 9.86 10.24
N ASP A 65 -7.50 10.42 10.17
CA ASP A 65 -7.22 11.65 9.42
C ASP A 65 -7.05 11.41 7.90
N GLY A 66 -7.20 10.17 7.44
CA GLY A 66 -7.00 9.76 6.06
C GLY A 66 -5.54 9.46 5.69
N SER A 67 -4.60 9.56 6.63
CA SER A 67 -3.21 9.18 6.38
C SER A 67 -3.05 7.66 6.29
N LEU A 68 -2.10 7.21 5.46
CA LEU A 68 -1.73 5.80 5.33
C LEU A 68 -0.61 5.46 6.30
N LYS A 69 -0.69 4.28 6.91
CA LYS A 69 0.34 3.72 7.79
C LYS A 69 0.67 2.31 7.36
N LEU A 70 1.96 2.00 7.20
CA LEU A 70 2.41 0.63 6.99
C LEU A 70 2.11 -0.21 8.23
N ILE A 71 1.53 -1.39 8.03
CA ILE A 71 1.23 -2.35 9.10
C ILE A 71 2.05 -3.62 8.94
N ALA A 72 2.15 -4.12 7.73
CA ALA A 72 2.90 -5.33 7.40
C ALA A 72 3.31 -5.32 5.93
N PHE A 73 4.20 -6.24 5.57
CA PHE A 73 4.53 -6.52 4.19
C PHE A 73 4.86 -8.00 4.02
N THR A 74 4.67 -8.51 2.81
CA THR A 74 4.98 -9.88 2.42
C THR A 74 5.81 -9.86 1.14
N PRO A 75 7.07 -10.32 1.16
CA PRO A 75 7.88 -10.42 -0.06
C PRO A 75 7.30 -11.46 -1.01
N PHE A 76 7.25 -11.10 -2.30
CA PHE A 76 6.81 -12.02 -3.34
C PHE A 76 7.83 -13.16 -3.49
N GLY A 77 7.37 -14.41 -3.37
CA GLY A 77 8.24 -15.59 -3.39
C GLY A 77 8.75 -16.06 -2.02
N SER A 78 8.22 -15.53 -0.91
CA SER A 78 8.40 -16.16 0.40
C SER A 78 7.60 -17.48 0.46
N PRO A 79 8.20 -18.61 0.89
CA PRO A 79 7.53 -19.91 0.98
C PRO A 79 6.43 -19.95 2.05
#